data_AF-A0A962FCZ7-F1
#
_entry.id   AF-A0A962FCZ7-F1
#
_cell.length_a   1.000
_cell.length_b   1.000
_cell.length_c   1.000
_cell.angle_alpha   90.00
_cell.angle_beta   90.00
_cell.angle_gamma   90.00
#
_symmetry.space_group_name_H-M   'P 1'
#
loop_
_entity.id
_entity.type
_entity.pdbx_description
1 polymer ?
#
loop_
_entity_poly.entity_id
_entity_poly.type
_entity_poly.pdbx_seq_one_letter_code
_entity_poly.pdbx_strand_id
1 'polypeptide(L)' 'MLVDPGQTATLSGSIGGAGALIKTGTGNLILSGTNNYSGGTTISAGTLTASSLG' A
#
# COMPACT_ATOMS: atom_id res chain seq x y z
N MET A 1 6.57 3.75 1.35
CA MET A 1 5.47 4.65 0.98
C MET A 1 5.14 5.55 2.13
N LEU A 2 5.34 6.85 1.92
CA LEU A 2 4.96 7.92 2.84
C LEU A 2 3.62 8.49 2.34
N VAL A 3 2.61 8.52 3.20
CA VAL A 3 1.34 9.21 2.95
C VAL A 3 1.14 10.15 4.13
N ASP A 4 0.97 11.43 3.83
CA ASP A 4 0.89 12.49 4.85
C ASP A 4 -0.36 12.35 5.73
N PRO A 5 -0.33 12.88 6.97
CA PRO A 5 -1.47 12.83 7.88
C PRO A 5 -2.74 13.42 7.23
N GLY A 6 -3.88 12.77 7.43
CA GLY A 6 -5.18 13.20 6.86
C GLY A 6 -5.35 12.93 5.36
N GLN A 7 -4.29 12.52 4.66
CA GLN A 7 -4.33 12.22 3.24
C GLN A 7 -4.65 10.75 2.97
N THR A 8 -5.25 10.50 1.80
CA THR A 8 -5.41 9.17 1.22
C THR A 8 -4.74 9.11 -0.14
N ALA A 9 -3.87 8.12 -0.34
CA ALA A 9 -3.26 7.81 -1.64
C ALA A 9 -3.80 6.47 -2.14
N THR A 10 -4.21 6.41 -3.40
CA THR A 10 -4.69 5.17 -4.03
C THR A 10 -3.70 4.72 -5.11
N LEU A 11 -3.23 3.49 -5.01
CA LEU A 11 -2.39 2.84 -6.00
C LEU A 11 -3.20 1.78 -6.75
N SER A 12 -3.64 2.15 -7.96
CA SER A 12 -4.46 1.31 -8.84
C SER A 12 -3.66 0.45 -9.83
N GLY A 13 -2.34 0.66 -9.90
CA GLY A 13 -1.47 -0.13 -10.77
C GLY A 13 -1.24 -1.54 -10.22
N SER A 14 -0.74 -2.44 -11.07
CA SER A 14 -0.25 -3.73 -10.59
C SER A 14 1.08 -3.56 -9.87
N ILE A 15 1.23 -4.23 -8.73
CA ILE A 15 2.47 -4.28 -7.96
C ILE A 15 2.97 -5.72 -7.99
N GLY A 16 4.24 -5.94 -8.32
CA GLY A 16 4.83 -7.28 -8.37
C GLY A 16 6.31 -7.30 -8.02
N GLY A 17 6.86 -8.51 -7.93
CA GLY A 17 8.27 -8.76 -7.65
C GLY A 17 8.56 -9.24 -6.23
N ALA A 18 9.83 -9.51 -5.94
CA ALA A 18 10.27 -10.05 -4.65
C ALA A 18 10.46 -8.98 -3.55
N GLY A 19 10.27 -7.70 -3.88
CA GLY A 19 10.43 -6.60 -2.93
C GLY A 19 9.32 -6.55 -1.88
N ALA A 20 9.63 -5.96 -0.72
CA ALA A 20 8.67 -5.73 0.36
C ALA A 20 8.01 -4.34 0.23
N LEU A 21 6.74 -4.25 0.59
CA LEU A 21 6.05 -2.97 0.73
C LEU A 21 6.26 -2.41 2.14
N ILE A 22 6.94 -1.27 2.27
CA ILE A 22 7.11 -0.59 3.56
C ILE A 22 6.23 0.66 3.59
N LYS A 23 5.28 0.77 4.51
CA LYS A 23 4.39 1.93 4.70
C LYS A 23 4.79 2.71 5.95
N THR A 24 5.21 3.97 5.78
CA THR A 24 5.85 4.77 6.85
C THR A 24 5.09 6.05 7.22
N GLY A 25 4.20 6.56 6.38
CA GLY A 25 3.40 7.76 6.71
C GLY A 25 2.14 7.45 7.51
N THR A 26 1.58 8.42 8.22
CA THR A 26 0.40 8.21 9.08
C THR A 26 -0.94 8.28 8.33
N GLY A 27 -0.96 8.74 7.08
CA GLY A 27 -2.15 8.73 6.23
C GLY A 27 -2.55 7.34 5.74
N ASN A 28 -3.57 7.28 4.88
CA ASN A 28 -4.12 6.03 4.35
C ASN A 28 -3.55 5.69 2.95
N LEU A 29 -3.06 4.47 2.76
CA LEU A 29 -2.71 3.94 1.45
C LEU A 29 -3.74 2.90 1.04
N ILE A 30 -4.41 3.10 -0.10
CA ILE A 30 -5.30 2.12 -0.72
C ILE A 30 -4.56 1.43 -1.85
N LEU A 31 -4.49 0.09 -1.81
CA LEU A 31 -4.03 -0.72 -2.93
C LEU A 31 -5.26 -1.28 -3.64
N SER A 32 -5.58 -0.73 -4.82
CA SER A 32 -6.78 -1.09 -5.59
C SER A 32 -6.51 -1.94 -6.83
N GLY A 33 -5.25 -2.05 -7.24
CA GLY A 33 -4.81 -2.91 -8.35
C GLY A 33 -4.45 -4.33 -7.91
N THR A 34 -3.95 -5.14 -8.86
CA THR A 34 -3.44 -6.49 -8.59
C THR A 34 -2.10 -6.43 -7.85
N ASN A 35 -2.03 -6.98 -6.64
CA ASN A 35 -0.84 -6.97 -5.80
C ASN A 35 -0.25 -8.38 -5.71
N ASN A 36 0.75 -8.68 -6.54
CA ASN A 36 1.46 -9.96 -6.61
C ASN A 36 2.94 -9.81 -6.25
N TYR A 37 3.24 -9.06 -5.20
CA TYR A 37 4.58 -8.99 -4.62
C TYR A 37 4.74 -10.04 -3.52
N SER A 38 5.92 -10.64 -3.41
CA SER A 38 6.17 -11.75 -2.48
C SER A 38 7.03 -11.37 -1.28
N GLY A 39 7.62 -10.18 -1.25
CA GLY A 39 8.48 -9.73 -0.14
C GLY A 39 7.74 -9.36 1.15
N GLY A 40 6.41 -9.44 1.15
CA GLY A 40 5.55 -9.11 2.30
C GLY A 40 5.34 -7.61 2.48
N THR A 41 4.71 -7.26 3.60
CA THR A 41 4.30 -5.87 3.91
C THR A 41 4.64 -5.50 5.34
N THR A 42 5.31 -4.37 5.51
CA THR A 42 5.58 -3.77 6.82
C THR A 42 4.83 -2.45 6.93
N ILE A 43 3.94 -2.34 7.92
CA ILE A 43 3.23 -1.10 8.24
C ILE A 43 3.88 -0.50 9.48
N SER A 44 4.75 0.49 9.26
CA SER A 44 5.39 1.23 10.35
C SER A 44 4.50 2.36 10.89
N ALA A 45 3.57 2.89 10.07
CA ALA A 45 2.58 3.89 10.50
C ALA A 45 1.37 3.97 9.57
N GLY A 46 0.28 4.54 10.11
CA GLY A 46 -0.96 4.82 9.39
C GLY A 46 -1.74 3.57 8.99
N THR A 47 -2.50 3.68 7.90
CA THR A 47 -3.36 2.60 7.43
C THR A 47 -2.95 2.13 6.02
N LEU A 48 -3.09 0.83 5.80
CA LEU A 48 -3.03 0.19 4.50
C LEU A 48 -4.35 -0.53 4.26
N THR A 49 -5.09 -0.13 3.23
CA THR A 49 -6.33 -0.77 2.79
C THR A 49 -6.05 -1.54 1.50
N ALA A 50 -6.31 -2.84 1.51
CA ALA A 50 -6.36 -3.63 0.28
C ALA A 50 -7.80 -3.69 -0.21
N SER A 51 -8.05 -3.20 -1.42
CA SER A 51 -9.36 -3.23 -2.05
C SER A 51 -9.23 -3.92 -3.41
N SER A 52 -9.58 -5.19 -3.52
CA SER A 52 -9.72 -5.80 -4.85
C SER A 52 -11.04 -5.34 -5.45
N LEU A 53 -11.02 -4.71 -6.64
CA LEU A 53 -12.21 -4.77 -7.50
C LEU A 53 -12.35 -6.24 -7.91
N GLY A 54 -13.34 -6.92 -7.32
CA GLY A 54 -13.70 -8.29 -7.67
C GLY A 54 -14.32 -8.38 -9.06
#